data_AF-P83485-F1
#
_entry.id   AF-P83485-F1
#
_cell.length_a   1.000
_cell.length_b   1.000
_cell.length_c   1.000
_cell.angle_alpha   90.00
_cell.angle_beta   90.00
_cell.angle_gamma   90.00
#
_symmetry.space_group_name_H-M   'P 1'
#
loop_
_entity.id
_entity.type
_entity.pdbx_description
1 polymer ?
#
loop_
_entity_poly.entity_id
_entity_poly.type
_entity_poly.pdbx_seq_one_letter_code
_entity_poly.pdbx_strand_id
1 'polypeptide(L)' 'QVFDQACKGVYDRAIFKKLDRVCDDCYNLYRKPYVAVSCRGNCYNNLVFRQCLEELFLGNGFNEYISGVQTV' A
#
# COMPACT_ATOMS: atom_id res chain seq x y z
N GLN A 1 0.76 18.74 -10.98
CA GLN A 1 0.73 17.30 -10.66
C GLN A 1 2.17 16.84 -10.55
N VAL A 2 2.58 16.32 -9.39
CA VAL A 2 3.93 15.75 -9.20
C VAL A 2 3.80 14.30 -9.62
N PHE A 3 4.32 13.94 -10.79
CA PHE A 3 4.42 12.54 -11.21
C PHE A 3 5.66 11.97 -10.52
N ASP A 4 5.47 11.09 -9.54
CA ASP A 4 6.59 10.32 -9.00
C ASP A 4 6.94 9.24 -10.03
N GLN A 5 8.18 9.22 -10.52
CA GLN A 5 8.59 8.30 -11.59
C GLN A 5 8.48 6.83 -11.17
N ALA A 6 8.39 6.55 -9.86
CA ALA A 6 8.13 5.23 -9.35
C ALA A 6 6.72 4.73 -9.69
N CYS A 7 5.72 5.61 -9.73
CA CYS A 7 4.30 5.27 -9.82
C CYS A 7 3.60 6.02 -10.95
N LYS A 8 3.09 5.26 -11.93
CA LYS A 8 2.67 5.78 -13.25
C LYS A 8 1.32 6.50 -13.24
N GLY A 9 0.65 6.63 -12.11
CA GLY A 9 -0.67 7.21 -11.95
C GLY A 9 -0.68 8.61 -11.35
N VAL A 10 -1.85 8.99 -10.83
CA VAL A 10 -2.06 10.30 -10.22
C VAL A 10 -1.53 10.26 -8.79
N TYR A 11 -0.56 11.12 -8.49
CA TYR A 11 -0.05 11.28 -7.14
C TYR A 11 -1.06 12.00 -6.24
N ASP A 12 -2.07 11.25 -5.78
CA ASP A 12 -2.95 11.68 -4.71
C ASP A 12 -2.30 11.37 -3.36
N ARG A 13 -1.82 12.43 -2.70
CA ARG A 13 -1.20 12.34 -1.37
C ARG A 13 -2.10 11.66 -0.33
N ALA A 14 -3.42 11.82 -0.43
CA ALA A 14 -4.36 11.22 0.51
C ALA A 14 -4.39 9.69 0.35
N ILE A 15 -4.37 9.20 -0.89
CA ILE A 15 -4.32 7.77 -1.20
C ILE A 15 -2.98 7.18 -0.76
N PHE A 16 -1.86 7.79 -1.14
CA PHE A 16 -0.53 7.31 -0.71
C PHE A 16 -0.40 7.21 0.80
N LYS A 17 -0.91 8.21 1.55
CA LYS A 17 -0.87 8.18 3.02
C LYS A 17 -1.69 7.04 3.63
N LYS A 18 -2.81 6.68 3.00
CA LYS A 18 -3.62 5.52 3.39
C LYS A 18 -2.88 4.21 3.08
N LEU A 19 -2.30 4.08 1.89
CA LEU A 19 -1.53 2.89 1.47
C LEU A 19 -0.28 2.68 2.34
N ASP A 20 0.47 3.75 2.65
CA ASP A 20 1.62 3.69 3.54
C ASP A 20 1.25 3.19 4.94
N ARG A 21 0.09 3.59 5.44
CA ARG A 21 -0.39 3.17 6.76
C ARG A 21 -0.59 1.66 6.83
N VAL A 22 -1.12 1.04 5.76
CA VAL A 22 -1.25 -0.43 5.67
C VAL A 22 0.12 -1.09 5.78
N CYS A 23 1.14 -0.56 5.09
CA CYS A 23 2.49 -1.09 5.16
C CYS A 23 3.11 -0.94 6.56
N ASP A 24 2.88 0.18 7.24
CA ASP A 24 3.37 0.41 8.60
C ASP A 24 2.67 -0.49 9.62
N ASP A 25 1.35 -0.65 9.52
CA ASP A 25 0.59 -1.54 10.40
C ASP A 25 1.00 -3.00 10.19
N CYS A 26 1.21 -3.41 8.94
CA CYS A 26 1.70 -4.73 8.60
C CYS A 26 3.15 -4.97 9.06
N TYR A 27 4.02 -3.95 8.97
CA TYR A 27 5.35 -4.01 9.55
C TYR A 27 5.27 -4.21 11.07
N ASN A 28 4.36 -3.53 11.76
CA ASN A 28 4.18 -3.71 13.21
C ASN A 28 3.71 -5.12 13.58
N LEU A 29 2.94 -5.78 12.70
CA LEU A 29 2.51 -7.16 12.85
C LEU A 29 3.69 -8.15 12.78
N TYR A 30 4.48 -8.09 11.71
CA TYR A 30 5.58 -9.04 11.48
C TYR A 30 6.91 -8.65 12.15
N ARG A 31 7.11 -7.36 12.45
CA ARG A 31 8.36 -6.74 12.91
C ARG A 31 9.57 -7.04 12.02
N LYS A 32 9.35 -7.17 10.71
CA LYS A 32 10.40 -7.47 9.73
C LYS A 32 10.59 -6.29 8.78
N PRO A 33 11.76 -5.63 8.75
CA PRO A 33 11.96 -4.39 8.00
C PRO A 33 11.78 -4.55 6.49
N TYR A 34 12.05 -5.74 5.95
CA TYR A 34 11.82 -6.00 4.52
C TYR A 34 10.34 -5.95 4.15
N VAL A 35 9.40 -6.22 5.08
CA VAL A 35 7.97 -6.16 4.80
C VAL A 35 7.56 -4.74 4.44
N ALA A 36 8.02 -3.74 5.20
CA ALA A 36 7.72 -2.33 4.91
C ALA A 36 8.25 -1.89 3.53
N VAL A 37 9.47 -2.31 3.19
CA VAL A 37 10.10 -1.97 1.91
C VAL A 37 9.40 -2.67 0.75
N SER A 38 9.19 -3.98 0.85
CA SER A 38 8.51 -4.77 -0.18
C SER A 38 7.05 -4.36 -0.36
N CYS A 39 6.36 -3.98 0.71
CA CYS A 39 4.96 -3.55 0.69
C CYS A 39 4.77 -2.27 -0.15
N ARG A 40 5.69 -1.30 -0.05
CA ARG A 40 5.67 -0.07 -0.88
C ARG A 40 6.19 -0.28 -2.31
N GLY A 41 6.86 -1.40 -2.56
CA GLY A 41 7.45 -1.71 -3.86
C GLY A 41 6.41 -1.81 -4.98
N ASN A 42 6.80 -1.47 -6.21
CA ASN A 42 5.91 -1.49 -7.37
C ASN A 42 4.58 -0.74 -7.11
N CYS A 43 4.64 0.37 -6.37
CA CYS A 43 3.48 1.22 -6.06
C CYS A 43 2.36 0.48 -5.36
N TYR A 44 2.71 -0.30 -4.34
CA TYR A 44 1.78 -1.14 -3.57
C TYR A 44 1.09 -2.24 -4.42
N ASN A 45 1.36 -2.31 -5.72
CA ASN A 45 0.87 -3.35 -6.62
C ASN A 45 1.79 -4.58 -6.57
N ASN A 46 1.82 -5.22 -5.42
CA ASN A 46 2.61 -6.42 -5.17
C ASN A 46 1.84 -7.41 -4.27
N LEU A 47 2.39 -8.61 -4.09
CA LEU A 47 1.74 -9.64 -3.28
C LEU A 47 1.84 -9.35 -1.77
N VAL A 48 2.91 -8.68 -1.33
CA VAL A 48 3.11 -8.35 0.10
C VAL A 48 2.03 -7.37 0.57
N PHE A 49 1.72 -6.33 -0.21
CA PHE A 49 0.65 -5.40 0.10
C PHE A 49 -0.71 -6.09 0.20
N ARG A 50 -1.02 -7.01 -0.72
CA ARG A 50 -2.26 -7.81 -0.66
C ARG A 50 -2.33 -8.69 0.58
N GLN A 51 -1.25 -9.39 0.92
CA GLN A 51 -1.19 -10.16 2.16
C GLN A 51 -1.37 -9.28 3.39
N CYS A 52 -0.73 -8.10 3.43
CA CYS A 52 -0.91 -7.14 4.51
C CYS A 52 -2.38 -6.70 4.66
N LEU A 53 -3.08 -6.44 3.55
CA LEU A 53 -4.51 -6.11 3.59
C LEU A 53 -5.37 -7.25 4.15
N GLU A 54 -5.06 -8.50 3.79
CA GLU A 54 -5.75 -9.70 4.27
C GLU A 54 -5.50 -9.93 5.78
N GLU A 55 -4.24 -9.86 6.21
CA GLU A 55 -3.81 -10.10 7.60
C GLU A 55 -4.30 -9.02 8.57
N LEU A 56 -4.39 -7.76 8.11
CA LEU A 56 -4.96 -6.67 8.90
C LEU A 56 -6.49 -6.75 9.02
N PHE A 57 -7.15 -7.76 8.42
CA PHE A 57 -8.60 -7.93 8.41
C PHE A 57 -9.33 -6.64 7.98
N LEU A 58 -8.77 -5.91 7.01
CA LEU A 58 -9.35 -4.67 6.48
C LEU A 58 -10.56 -4.93 5.57
N GLY A 59 -11.41 -5.91 5.91
CA GLY A 59 -12.50 -6.42 5.06
C GLY A 59 -13.45 -5.36 4.52
N ASN A 60 -13.70 -4.28 5.27
CA ASN A 60 -14.53 -3.16 4.80
C ASN A 60 -13.78 -2.17 3.90
N GLY A 61 -12.46 -2.05 4.05
CA GLY A 61 -11.62 -1.13 3.29
C GLY A 61 -10.90 -1.77 2.11
N PHE A 62 -10.90 -3.10 2.00
CA PHE A 62 -10.09 -3.85 1.02
C PHE A 62 -10.31 -3.34 -0.41
N ASN A 63 -11.58 -3.18 -0.82
CA ASN A 63 -11.92 -2.68 -2.15
C ASN A 63 -11.48 -1.22 -2.38
N GLU A 64 -11.55 -0.38 -1.34
CA GLU A 64 -11.08 1.01 -1.42
C GLU A 64 -9.56 1.04 -1.63
N TYR A 65 -8.80 0.23 -0.87
CA TYR A 65 -7.35 0.17 -1.01
C TYR A 65 -6.92 -0.40 -2.37
N ILE A 66 -7.56 -1.49 -2.83
CA ILE A 66 -7.26 -2.07 -4.15
C ILE A 66 -7.55 -1.09 -5.28
N SER A 67 -8.65 -0.34 -5.21
CA SER A 67 -8.96 0.71 -6.19
C SER A 67 -7.95 1.85 -6.12
N GLY A 68 -7.53 2.25 -4.91
CA GLY A 68 -6.47 3.24 -4.70
C GLY A 68 -5.16 2.85 -5.37
N VAL A 69 -4.74 1.57 -5.25
CA VAL A 69 -3.53 1.04 -5.91
C VAL A 69 -3.62 1.11 -7.44
N GLN A 70 -4.81 0.95 -8.03
CA GLN A 70 -4.98 1.06 -9.49
C GLN A 70 -4.89 2.51 -10.01
N THR A 71 -5.01 3.49 -9.11
CA THR A 71 -5.05 4.92 -9.48
C THR A 71 -3.67 5.58 -9.38
N VAL A 72 -2.72 4.94 -8.68
CA VAL A 72 -1.35 5.42 -8.44
C VAL A 72 -0.33 4.89 -9.44
#